data_AF-A0AAU8I9B4-F1
#
_entry.id   AF-A0AAU8I9B4-F1
#
_cell.length_a   1.000
_cell.length_b   1.000
_cell.length_c   1.000
_cell.angle_alpha   90.00
_cell.angle_beta   90.00
_cell.angle_gamma   90.00
#
_symmetry.space_group_name_H-M   'P 1'
#
loop_
_entity.id
_entity.type
_entity.pdbx_description
1 polymer ?
#
loop_
_entity_poly.entity_id
_entity_poly.type
_entity_poly.pdbx_seq_one_letter_code
_entity_poly.pdbx_strand_id
1 'polypeptide(L)'
;MLTFDRRTRGPFWLCSAGALLAAVAIGLSAYASHGVAEPVAQSHLQTAALYAFGHGVALAALGRRSERLLSRSALCLLLLGTVLFSGSLAGNALAQWPTRLAPIGGTTLMLGWLLWAVDALRR
;
A
#
# COMPACT_ATOMS: atom_id res chain seq x y z
N MET A 1 36.12 -23.77 1.45
CA MET A 1 34.82 -23.73 2.16
C MET A 1 34.10 -22.46 1.72
N LEU A 2 33.38 -22.52 0.59
CA LEU A 2 32.59 -21.39 0.10
C LEU A 2 31.33 -21.32 0.97
N THR A 3 31.30 -20.37 1.88
CA THR A 3 30.08 -19.99 2.60
C THR A 3 29.07 -19.55 1.55
N PHE A 4 28.12 -20.44 1.24
CA PHE A 4 26.88 -20.06 0.58
C PHE A 4 26.25 -18.98 1.46
N ASP A 5 26.37 -17.74 1.00
CA ASP A 5 25.63 -16.61 1.51
C ASP A 5 24.15 -17.01 1.47
N ARG A 6 23.60 -17.37 2.63
CA ARG A 6 22.15 -17.51 2.82
C ARG A 6 21.61 -16.10 2.67
N ARG A 7 21.42 -15.65 1.43
CA ARG A 7 20.49 -14.58 1.12
C ARG A 7 19.15 -15.08 1.62
N THR A 8 18.82 -14.72 2.86
CA THR A 8 17.46 -14.79 3.38
C THR A 8 16.63 -14.14 2.30
N ARG A 9 15.78 -14.93 1.64
CA ARG A 9 14.85 -14.41 0.65
C ARG A 9 13.86 -13.58 1.47
N GLY A 10 14.22 -12.33 1.75
CA GLY A 10 13.30 -11.33 2.23
C GLY A 10 12.07 -11.33 1.33
N PRO A 11 10.91 -10.87 1.81
CA PRO A 11 9.65 -10.97 1.08
C PRO A 11 9.69 -10.12 -0.21
N PHE A 12 10.26 -10.67 -1.29
CA PHE A 12 10.33 -10.06 -2.61
C PHE A 12 8.92 -9.71 -3.11
N TRP A 13 7.94 -10.54 -2.73
CA TRP A 13 6.54 -10.33 -3.06
C TRP A 13 5.99 -9.01 -2.50
N LEU A 14 6.41 -8.53 -1.32
CA LEU A 14 5.99 -7.22 -0.79
C LEU A 14 6.55 -6.08 -1.62
N CYS A 15 7.80 -6.23 -2.10
CA CYS A 15 8.43 -5.23 -2.95
C CYS A 15 7.71 -5.14 -4.30
N SER A 16 7.43 -6.30 -4.90
CA SER A 16 6.67 -6.39 -6.16
C SER A 16 5.26 -5.85 -6.00
N ALA A 17 4.55 -6.20 -4.92
CA ALA A 17 3.23 -5.66 -4.63
C ALA A 17 3.26 -4.14 -4.48
N GLY A 18 4.27 -3.59 -3.80
CA GLY A 18 4.47 -2.15 -3.67
C GLY A 18 4.70 -1.46 -5.01
N ALA A 19 5.56 -2.01 -5.86
CA ALA A 19 5.82 -1.48 -7.20
C ALA A 19 4.57 -1.52 -8.09
N LEU A 20 3.79 -2.61 -8.02
CA LEU A 20 2.51 -2.73 -8.73
C LEU A 20 1.49 -1.71 -8.23
N LEU A 21 1.37 -1.51 -6.91
CA LEU A 21 0.50 -0.47 -6.34
C LEU A 21 0.88 0.92 -6.82
N ALA A 22 2.18 1.24 -6.87
CA ALA A 22 2.66 2.52 -7.38
C ALA A 22 2.32 2.71 -8.87
N ALA A 23 2.48 1.68 -9.69
CA ALA A 23 2.11 1.72 -11.10
C ALA A 23 0.60 1.90 -11.30
N VAL A 24 -0.23 1.15 -10.57
CA VAL A 24 -1.70 1.29 -10.59
C VAL A 24 -2.12 2.67 -10.14
N ALA A 25 -1.50 3.22 -9.09
CA ALA A 25 -1.80 4.56 -8.61
C ALA A 25 -1.57 5.65 -9.66
N ILE A 26 -0.49 5.56 -10.44
CA ILE A 26 -0.24 6.46 -11.57
C ILE A 26 -1.37 6.37 -12.59
N GLY A 27 -1.78 5.14 -12.95
CA GLY A 27 -2.91 4.93 -13.87
C GLY A 27 -4.23 5.49 -13.34
N LEU A 28 -4.54 5.29 -12.05
CA LEU A 28 -5.73 5.85 -11.40
C LEU A 28 -5.71 7.37 -11.40
N SER A 29 -4.58 8.01 -11.09
CA SER A 29 -4.46 9.47 -11.08
C SER A 29 -4.62 10.08 -12.48
N ALA A 30 -4.03 9.43 -13.51
CA ALA A 30 -4.21 9.85 -14.90
C ALA A 30 -5.67 9.72 -15.34
N TYR A 31 -6.32 8.59 -15.03
CA TYR A 31 -7.73 8.38 -15.35
C TYR A 31 -8.64 9.37 -14.60
N ALA A 32 -8.38 9.65 -13.33
CA ALA A 32 -9.13 10.66 -12.57
C ALA A 32 -9.01 12.06 -13.18
N SER A 33 -7.85 12.40 -13.74
CA SER A 33 -7.59 13.75 -14.29
C SER A 33 -8.21 13.97 -15.68
N HIS A 34 -8.35 12.91 -16.47
CA HIS A 34 -8.76 13.03 -17.88
C HIS A 34 -10.05 12.28 -18.23
N GLY A 35 -10.39 11.22 -17.50
CA GLY A 35 -11.48 10.30 -17.82
C GLY A 35 -12.69 10.41 -16.91
N VAL A 36 -12.67 11.26 -15.88
CA VAL A 36 -13.74 11.39 -14.89
C VAL A 36 -14.18 12.84 -14.78
N ALA A 37 -15.44 13.11 -15.12
CA ALA A 37 -16.04 14.43 -15.03
C ALA A 37 -16.71 14.71 -13.68
N GLU A 38 -17.24 13.66 -13.02
CA GLU A 38 -17.97 13.80 -11.77
C GLU A 38 -17.00 14.12 -10.61
N PRO A 39 -17.12 15.29 -9.94
CA PRO A 39 -16.11 15.76 -8.98
C PRO A 39 -15.87 14.81 -7.80
N VAL A 40 -16.92 14.18 -7.29
CA VAL A 40 -16.81 13.24 -6.15
C VAL A 40 -16.04 11.98 -6.56
N ALA A 41 -16.36 11.41 -7.72
CA ALA A 41 -15.67 10.23 -8.24
C ALA A 41 -14.19 10.55 -8.54
N GLN A 42 -13.93 11.72 -9.12
CA GLN A 42 -12.57 12.21 -9.36
C GLN A 42 -11.78 12.33 -8.05
N SER A 43 -12.36 12.95 -7.02
CA SER A 43 -11.75 13.09 -5.69
C SER A 43 -11.44 11.74 -5.04
N HIS A 44 -12.37 10.77 -5.12
CA HIS A 44 -12.15 9.42 -4.61
C HIS A 44 -10.98 8.72 -5.32
N LEU A 45 -10.88 8.81 -6.65
CA LEU A 45 -9.79 8.20 -7.40
C LEU A 45 -8.44 8.86 -7.13
N GLN A 46 -8.38 10.19 -7.03
CA GLN A 46 -7.15 10.90 -6.66
C GLN A 46 -6.69 10.52 -5.26
N THR A 47 -7.63 10.40 -4.30
CA THR A 47 -7.33 9.95 -2.94
C THR A 47 -6.85 8.50 -2.93
N ALA A 48 -7.52 7.60 -3.65
CA ALA A 48 -7.09 6.22 -3.80
C ALA A 48 -5.68 6.12 -4.40
N ALA A 49 -5.41 6.88 -5.47
CA ALA A 49 -4.11 6.94 -6.11
C ALA A 49 -3.02 7.44 -5.15
N LEU A 50 -3.26 8.54 -4.44
CA LEU A 50 -2.29 9.09 -3.49
C LEU A 50 -1.90 8.07 -2.40
N TYR A 51 -2.89 7.42 -1.80
CA TYR A 51 -2.64 6.43 -0.75
C TYR A 51 -1.97 5.17 -1.31
N ALA A 52 -2.40 4.67 -2.47
CA ALA A 52 -1.76 3.53 -3.13
C ALA A 52 -0.32 3.82 -3.53
N PHE A 53 -0.03 5.03 -4.04
CA PHE A 53 1.32 5.42 -4.42
C PHE A 53 2.25 5.51 -3.22
N GLY A 54 1.87 6.28 -2.18
CA GLY A 54 2.71 6.48 -1.00
C GLY A 54 3.06 5.17 -0.28
N HIS A 55 2.06 4.33 -0.06
CA HIS A 55 2.28 3.02 0.58
C HIS A 55 2.94 2.01 -0.37
N GLY A 56 2.65 2.08 -1.68
CA GLY A 56 3.33 1.28 -2.69
C GLY A 56 4.84 1.53 -2.72
N VAL A 57 5.25 2.81 -2.70
CA VAL A 57 6.66 3.21 -2.60
C VAL A 57 7.27 2.73 -1.29
N ALA A 58 6.58 2.87 -0.16
CA ALA A 58 7.05 2.37 1.14
C ALA A 58 7.30 0.85 1.11
N LEU A 59 6.35 0.07 0.57
CA LEU A 59 6.47 -1.38 0.42
C LEU A 59 7.65 -1.77 -0.48
N ALA A 60 7.79 -1.09 -1.63
CA ALA A 60 8.88 -1.33 -2.58
C ALA A 60 10.26 -1.03 -1.97
N ALA A 61 10.38 0.04 -1.18
CA ALA A 61 11.63 0.48 -0.58
C ALA A 61 12.02 -0.33 0.67
N LEU A 62 11.04 -0.68 1.50
CA LEU A 62 11.27 -1.26 2.83
C LEU A 62 11.19 -2.80 2.84
N GLY A 63 10.51 -3.42 1.87
CA GLY A 63 10.27 -4.86 1.83
C GLY A 63 11.55 -5.70 1.88
N ARG A 64 12.63 -5.28 1.21
CA ARG A 64 13.92 -6.00 1.20
C ARG A 64 14.67 -5.95 2.54
N ARG A 65 14.42 -4.93 3.36
CA ARG A 65 15.09 -4.73 4.67
C ARG A 65 14.31 -5.36 5.83
N SER A 66 13.13 -5.90 5.55
CA SER A 66 12.20 -6.41 6.54
C SER A 66 12.50 -7.88 6.88
N GLU A 67 13.51 -8.10 7.71
CA GLU A 67 13.91 -9.45 8.14
C GLU A 67 13.23 -9.90 9.45
N ARG A 68 12.82 -8.95 10.31
CA ARG A 68 12.16 -9.23 11.59
C ARG A 68 10.67 -9.49 11.36
N LEU A 69 10.08 -10.37 12.19
CA LEU A 69 8.64 -10.64 12.12
C LEU A 69 7.81 -9.35 12.27
N LEU A 70 8.23 -8.47 13.19
CA LEU A 70 7.53 -7.21 13.47
C LEU A 70 7.50 -6.27 12.26
N SER A 71 8.64 -6.05 11.61
CA SER A 71 8.72 -5.26 10.39
C SER A 71 7.95 -5.90 9.24
N ARG A 72 7.88 -7.23 9.15
CA ARG A 72 7.12 -7.93 8.11
C ARG A 72 5.61 -7.76 8.33
N SER A 73 5.16 -7.94 9.57
CA SER A 73 3.76 -7.71 9.95
C SER A 73 3.33 -6.27 9.68
N ALA A 74 4.18 -5.29 9.99
CA ALA A 74 3.92 -3.88 9.70
C ALA A 74 3.68 -3.64 8.20
N LEU A 75 4.56 -4.16 7.33
CA LEU A 75 4.41 -4.03 5.88
C LEU A 75 3.18 -4.79 5.35
N CYS A 76 2.86 -5.96 5.91
CA CYS A 76 1.61 -6.67 5.56
C CYS A 76 0.37 -5.85 5.92
N LEU A 77 0.36 -5.18 7.07
CA LEU A 77 -0.73 -4.27 7.46
C LEU A 77 -0.82 -3.08 6.51
N LEU A 78 0.32 -2.49 6.11
CA LEU A 78 0.32 -1.41 5.11
C LEU A 78 -0.26 -1.87 3.77
N LEU A 79 0.11 -3.05 3.30
CA LEU A 79 -0.44 -3.61 2.06
C LEU A 79 -1.95 -3.85 2.17
N LEU A 80 -2.39 -4.55 3.22
CA LEU A 80 -3.80 -4.85 3.43
C LEU A 80 -4.63 -3.56 3.57
N GLY A 81 -4.17 -2.63 4.40
CA GLY A 81 -4.82 -1.33 4.60
C GLY A 81 -4.90 -0.53 3.31
N THR A 82 -3.86 -0.57 2.47
CA THR A 82 -3.85 0.12 1.17
C THR A 82 -4.89 -0.45 0.22
N VAL A 83 -4.97 -1.77 0.12
CA VAL A 83 -5.95 -2.45 -0.75
C VAL A 83 -7.38 -2.17 -0.27
N LEU A 84 -7.65 -2.26 1.03
CA LEU A 84 -8.96 -1.97 1.59
C LEU A 84 -9.36 -0.51 1.41
N PHE A 85 -8.46 0.43 1.75
CA PHE A 85 -8.74 1.87 1.67
C PHE A 85 -8.86 2.34 0.22
N SER A 86 -7.80 2.17 -0.56
CA SER A 86 -7.71 2.67 -1.93
C SER A 86 -8.65 1.91 -2.85
N GLY A 87 -8.77 0.59 -2.68
CA GLY A 87 -9.70 -0.23 -3.45
C GLY A 87 -11.16 0.12 -3.17
N SER A 88 -11.53 0.48 -1.93
CA SER A 88 -12.90 0.89 -1.60
C SER A 88 -13.27 2.23 -2.24
N LEU A 89 -12.35 3.20 -2.26
CA LEU A 89 -12.56 4.49 -2.93
C LEU A 89 -12.58 4.35 -4.46
N ALA A 90 -11.63 3.60 -5.03
CA ALA A 90 -11.59 3.35 -6.47
C ALA A 90 -12.83 2.55 -6.94
N GLY A 91 -13.23 1.52 -6.19
CA GLY A 91 -14.44 0.75 -6.46
C GLY A 91 -15.72 1.58 -6.34
N ASN A 92 -15.76 2.53 -5.41
CA ASN A 92 -16.86 3.49 -5.35
C ASN A 92 -16.92 4.37 -6.61
N ALA A 93 -15.79 4.95 -7.02
CA ALA A 93 -15.76 5.81 -8.20
C ALA A 93 -16.04 5.07 -9.52
N LEU A 94 -15.55 3.84 -9.67
CA LEU A 94 -15.63 3.08 -10.93
C LEU A 94 -16.87 2.19 -11.04
N ALA A 95 -17.39 1.70 -9.91
CA ALA A 95 -18.45 0.68 -9.88
C ALA A 95 -19.56 0.99 -8.86
N GLN A 96 -19.56 2.18 -8.25
CA GLN A 96 -20.55 2.61 -7.26
C GLN A 96 -20.65 1.69 -6.04
N TRP A 97 -19.56 1.00 -5.71
CA TRP A 97 -19.47 0.17 -4.50
C TRP A 97 -19.49 1.02 -3.22
N PRO A 98 -19.91 0.45 -2.08
CA PRO A 98 -19.89 1.17 -0.81
C PRO A 98 -18.45 1.43 -0.33
N THR A 99 -18.22 2.60 0.27
CA THR A 99 -16.93 2.99 0.86
C THR A 99 -16.70 2.45 2.28
N ARG A 100 -17.50 1.46 2.72
CA ARG A 100 -17.50 0.93 4.10
C ARG A 100 -16.19 0.28 4.53
N LEU A 101 -15.36 -0.15 3.58
CA LEU A 101 -14.05 -0.73 3.86
C LEU A 101 -12.97 0.33 4.08
N ALA A 102 -13.19 1.57 3.64
CA ALA A 102 -12.20 2.63 3.77
C ALA A 102 -11.82 2.93 5.24
N PRO A 103 -12.76 3.06 6.21
CA PRO A 103 -12.38 3.26 7.62
C PRO A 103 -11.52 2.12 8.18
N ILE A 104 -11.84 0.87 7.84
CA ILE A 104 -11.06 -0.32 8.26
C ILE A 104 -9.67 -0.29 7.62
N GLY A 105 -9.59 0.05 6.32
CA GLY A 105 -8.31 0.20 5.63
C GLY A 105 -7.44 1.29 6.25
N GLY A 106 -8.02 2.45 6.54
CA GLY A 106 -7.33 3.59 7.15
C GLY A 106 -6.78 3.29 8.54
N THR A 107 -7.58 2.65 9.42
CA THR A 107 -7.09 2.22 10.75
C THR A 107 -6.00 1.16 10.63
N THR A 108 -6.13 0.23 9.68
CA THR A 108 -5.09 -0.78 9.39
C THR A 108 -3.78 -0.12 8.93
N LEU A 109 -3.84 0.91 8.10
CA LEU A 109 -2.67 1.71 7.69
C LEU A 109 -2.01 2.39 8.88
N MET A 110 -2.79 3.04 9.75
CA MET A 110 -2.28 3.68 10.97
C MET A 110 -1.55 2.65 11.86
N LEU A 111 -2.16 1.49 12.10
CA LEU A 111 -1.56 0.41 12.88
C LEU A 111 -0.28 -0.13 12.23
N GLY A 112 -0.24 -0.28 10.90
CA GLY A 112 0.95 -0.68 10.17
C GLY A 112 2.13 0.28 10.38
N TRP A 113 1.89 1.58 10.28
CA TRP A 113 2.92 2.60 10.53
C TRP A 113 3.36 2.66 11.99
N LEU A 114 2.44 2.59 12.94
CA LEU A 114 2.76 2.55 14.37
C LEU A 114 3.63 1.32 14.69
N LEU A 115 3.29 0.15 14.12
CA LEU A 115 4.06 -1.07 14.31
C LEU A 115 5.46 -0.96 13.69
N TRP A 116 5.58 -0.31 12.52
CA TRP A 116 6.86 -0.01 11.90
C TRP A 116 7.72 0.91 12.78
N ALA A 117 7.12 1.95 13.38
CA ALA A 117 7.82 2.85 14.30
C ALA A 117 8.33 2.10 15.55
N VAL A 118 7.54 1.18 16.10
CA VAL A 118 7.97 0.32 17.22
C VAL A 118 9.12 -0.60 16.83
N ASP A 119 9.11 -1.20 15.63
CA ASP A 119 10.28 -1.99 15.15
C ASP A 119 11.53 -1.12 15.02
N ALA A 120 11.39 0.10 14.50
CA ALA A 120 12.49 1.03 14.32
C ALA A 120 13.14 1.46 15.66
N LEU A 121 12.34 1.66 16.71
CA LEU A 121 12.84 1.99 18.05
C LEU A 121 13.50 0.80 18.76
N ARG A 122 13.23 -0.43 18.33
CA ARG A 122 13.84 -1.66 18.86
C ARG A 122 15.09 -2.09 18.08
N ARG A 123 15.59 -1.25 17.17
CA ARG A 123 16.81 -1.49 16.40
C ARG A 123 17.96 -0.74 17.05
#